data_AF-A0A9E3VTJ5-F1
#
_entry.id   AF-A0A9E3VTJ5-F1
#
_cell.length_a   1.000
_cell.length_b   1.000
_cell.length_c   1.000
_cell.angle_alpha   90.00
_cell.angle_beta   90.00
_cell.angle_gamma   90.00
#
_symmetry.space_group_name_H-M   'P 1'
#
loop_
_entity.id
_entity.type
_entity.pdbx_description
1 polymer ?
#
loop_
_entity_poly.entity_id
_entity_poly.type
_entity_poly.pdbx_seq_one_letter_code
_entity_poly.pdbx_strand_id
1 'polypeptide(L)'
;MNSRLGLIAGIAVLLALVAGPAQASITYSASGSGGLSNLSASAEFAISGNNLIITLTNTASSPALEPADVLMGLFFSLDGATLTPVSAVLGGSSIVLYDSAPAGGVVGGEWAYASGINAPGDADQGVGAAGFDLFGSANFPGSNLFGQTGVQGMAYGIVPASGTTGGNAPVTGPNPFIQNSVVFTLSFTGDVTLDDISDVSFQYGTDLCEPNLPGTVVPEPASLSLLGIGIALMAMRRVLKKGGTN
;
A
#
# COMPACT_ATOMS: atom_id res chain seq x y z
N MET A 1 -56.16 -18.96 -3.05
CA MET A 1 -55.02 -19.59 -2.36
C MET A 1 -53.95 -19.90 -3.42
N ASN A 2 -53.25 -18.87 -3.94
CA ASN A 2 -52.21 -18.97 -4.99
C ASN A 2 -51.50 -17.61 -5.20
N SER A 3 -50.72 -17.11 -4.22
CA SER A 3 -49.96 -15.85 -4.44
C SER A 3 -48.78 -15.61 -3.50
N ARG A 4 -48.09 -16.66 -3.03
CA ARG A 4 -46.93 -16.48 -2.12
C ARG A 4 -45.67 -17.30 -2.46
N LEU A 5 -45.51 -17.75 -3.71
CA LEU A 5 -44.30 -18.48 -4.13
C LEU A 5 -43.37 -17.69 -5.10
N GLY A 6 -43.67 -16.43 -5.41
CA GLY A 6 -42.92 -15.65 -6.42
C GLY A 6 -41.83 -14.70 -5.89
N LEU A 7 -41.70 -14.51 -4.57
CA LEU A 7 -40.99 -13.35 -4.00
C LEU A 7 -39.69 -13.68 -3.23
N ILE A 8 -39.07 -14.84 -3.46
CA ILE A 8 -37.81 -15.22 -2.76
C ILE A 8 -36.62 -15.36 -3.74
N ALA A 9 -36.83 -15.33 -5.06
CA ALA A 9 -35.76 -15.44 -6.04
C ALA A 9 -35.16 -14.10 -6.52
N GLY A 10 -35.67 -12.95 -6.04
CA GLY A 10 -35.33 -11.62 -6.58
C GLY A 10 -34.20 -10.87 -5.86
N ILE A 11 -33.78 -11.28 -4.66
CA ILE A 11 -32.86 -10.48 -3.82
C ILE A 11 -31.37 -10.86 -4.01
N ALA A 12 -31.05 -12.02 -4.58
CA ALA A 12 -29.66 -12.46 -4.76
C ALA A 12 -28.96 -11.96 -6.04
N VAL A 13 -29.67 -11.30 -6.97
CA VAL A 13 -29.11 -10.89 -8.27
C VAL A 13 -28.71 -9.42 -8.31
N LEU A 14 -29.16 -8.58 -7.37
CA LEU A 14 -28.87 -7.14 -7.41
C LEU A 14 -27.56 -6.72 -6.72
N LEU A 15 -26.86 -7.61 -6.01
CA LEU A 15 -25.58 -7.31 -5.35
C LEU A 15 -24.32 -7.60 -6.20
N ALA A 16 -24.48 -8.17 -7.40
CA ALA A 16 -23.34 -8.55 -8.26
C ALA A 16 -22.88 -7.45 -9.24
N LEU A 17 -23.48 -6.25 -9.20
CA LEU A 17 -23.31 -5.22 -10.25
C LEU A 17 -22.38 -4.04 -9.87
N VAL A 18 -21.64 -4.13 -8.76
CA VAL A 18 -20.62 -3.11 -8.40
C VAL A 18 -19.22 -3.73 -8.25
N ALA A 19 -19.00 -4.94 -8.73
CA ALA A 19 -17.64 -5.45 -8.89
C ALA A 19 -17.04 -4.73 -10.12
N GLY A 20 -16.28 -3.66 -9.88
CA GLY A 20 -15.38 -3.12 -10.91
C GLY A 20 -14.41 -4.20 -11.41
N PRO A 21 -13.74 -4.00 -12.56
CA PRO A 21 -12.71 -4.92 -13.00
C PRO A 21 -11.68 -5.07 -11.87
N ALA A 22 -11.46 -6.30 -11.40
CA ALA A 22 -10.37 -6.59 -10.49
C ALA A 22 -9.07 -6.27 -11.25
N GLN A 23 -8.35 -5.24 -10.82
CA GLN A 23 -6.96 -5.07 -11.22
C GLN A 23 -6.15 -6.15 -10.51
N ALA A 24 -5.25 -6.81 -11.24
CA ALA A 24 -4.31 -7.72 -10.61
C ALA A 24 -3.43 -6.89 -9.66
N SER A 25 -3.37 -7.31 -8.40
CA SER A 25 -2.47 -6.75 -7.40
C SER A 25 -1.90 -7.87 -6.53
N ILE A 26 -0.69 -7.68 -6.06
CA ILE A 26 -0.05 -8.54 -5.06
C ILE A 26 0.17 -7.71 -3.81
N THR A 27 -0.18 -8.29 -2.66
CA THR A 27 -0.01 -7.60 -1.37
C THR A 27 1.05 -8.31 -0.55
N TYR A 28 2.00 -7.55 -0.05
CA TYR A 28 2.94 -7.98 0.96
C TYR A 28 2.53 -7.38 2.31
N SER A 29 2.66 -8.18 3.37
CA SER A 29 2.42 -7.71 4.73
C SER A 29 3.50 -8.20 5.68
N ALA A 30 3.75 -7.41 6.73
CA ALA A 30 4.64 -7.78 7.81
C ALA A 30 4.10 -7.28 9.15
N SER A 31 4.43 -7.99 10.21
CA SER A 31 4.17 -7.58 11.59
C SER A 31 5.34 -7.94 12.48
N GLY A 32 5.64 -7.10 13.47
CA GLY A 32 6.76 -7.29 14.39
C GLY A 32 6.64 -6.42 15.63
N SER A 33 7.73 -6.28 16.36
CA SER A 33 7.83 -5.41 17.54
C SER A 33 8.79 -4.26 17.28
N GLY A 34 8.39 -3.04 17.63
CA GLY A 34 9.22 -1.85 17.60
C GLY A 34 9.24 -1.28 19.00
N GLY A 35 10.33 -1.52 19.73
CA GLY A 35 10.50 -1.07 21.12
C GLY A 35 9.25 -1.19 22.01
N LEU A 36 8.48 -0.11 22.08
CA LEU A 36 7.25 0.05 22.88
C LEU A 36 5.93 -0.36 22.20
N SER A 37 5.90 -0.58 20.90
CA SER A 37 4.70 -0.81 20.09
C SER A 37 4.78 -2.08 19.22
N ASN A 38 3.63 -2.57 18.79
CA ASN A 38 3.57 -3.55 17.70
C ASN A 38 3.63 -2.81 16.37
N LEU A 39 4.51 -3.26 15.49
CA LEU A 39 4.65 -2.75 14.13
C LEU A 39 3.85 -3.62 13.18
N SER A 40 3.21 -3.01 12.19
CA SER A 40 2.53 -3.75 11.13
C SER A 40 2.42 -2.87 9.90
N ALA A 41 2.76 -3.41 8.73
CA ALA A 41 2.68 -2.68 7.47
C ALA A 41 2.19 -3.58 6.33
N SER A 42 1.69 -2.94 5.28
CA SER A 42 1.40 -3.60 4.01
C SER A 42 1.82 -2.75 2.83
N ALA A 43 2.25 -3.41 1.76
CA ALA A 43 2.48 -2.81 0.45
C ALA A 43 1.67 -3.59 -0.58
N GLU A 44 0.71 -2.91 -1.21
CA GLU A 44 -0.01 -3.45 -2.37
C GLU A 44 0.65 -2.92 -3.63
N PHE A 45 1.10 -3.84 -4.50
CA PHE A 45 1.62 -3.54 -5.82
C PHE A 45 0.57 -3.88 -6.87
N ALA A 46 0.24 -2.91 -7.73
CA ALA A 46 -0.69 -3.08 -8.84
C ALA A 46 -0.09 -2.52 -10.13
N ILE A 47 -0.42 -3.13 -11.26
CA ILE A 47 0.01 -2.66 -12.58
C ILE A 47 -1.19 -2.06 -13.31
N SER A 48 -1.05 -0.83 -13.79
CA SER A 48 -2.05 -0.16 -14.62
C SER A 48 -1.40 0.55 -15.80
N GLY A 49 -1.55 -0.03 -17.00
CA GLY A 49 -0.80 0.42 -18.18
C GLY A 49 0.70 0.25 -17.95
N ASN A 50 1.48 1.33 -18.14
CA ASN A 50 2.92 1.37 -17.89
C ASN A 50 3.27 1.91 -16.49
N ASN A 51 2.36 1.80 -15.53
CA ASN A 51 2.58 2.27 -14.18
C ASN A 51 2.54 1.11 -13.18
N LEU A 52 3.55 1.06 -12.33
CA LEU A 52 3.55 0.33 -11.07
C LEU A 52 3.00 1.28 -10.00
N ILE A 53 1.89 0.87 -9.39
CA ILE A 53 1.22 1.60 -8.33
C ILE A 53 1.50 0.86 -7.03
N ILE A 54 2.04 1.57 -6.04
CA ILE A 54 2.39 1.00 -4.73
C ILE A 54 1.59 1.73 -3.66
N THR A 55 0.72 1.01 -2.95
CA THR A 55 0.02 1.55 -1.77
C THR A 55 0.72 1.06 -0.51
N LEU A 56 1.50 1.94 0.12
CA LEU A 56 2.22 1.67 1.37
C LEU A 56 1.39 2.12 2.56
N THR A 57 1.10 1.22 3.48
CA THR A 57 0.22 1.46 4.63
C THR A 57 0.87 1.01 5.93
N ASN A 58 0.79 1.85 6.97
CA ASN A 58 1.07 1.42 8.34
C ASN A 58 -0.22 0.85 8.95
N THR A 59 -0.28 -0.47 9.05
CA THR A 59 -1.46 -1.25 9.47
C THR A 59 -1.47 -1.57 10.96
N ALA A 60 -0.55 -1.00 11.75
CA ALA A 60 -0.56 -1.20 13.20
C ALA A 60 -1.87 -0.68 13.82
N SER A 61 -2.36 -1.39 14.84
CA SER A 61 -3.58 -0.97 15.55
C SER A 61 -3.32 0.07 16.64
N SER A 62 -2.10 0.08 17.20
CA SER A 62 -1.67 1.03 18.23
C SER A 62 -1.06 2.28 17.60
N PRO A 63 -1.18 3.45 18.26
CA PRO A 63 -0.53 4.68 17.78
C PRO A 63 1.00 4.54 17.83
N ALA A 64 1.69 5.31 16.99
CA ALA A 64 3.15 5.42 17.06
C ALA A 64 3.56 6.18 18.32
N LEU A 65 4.41 5.57 19.15
CA LEU A 65 4.84 6.10 20.44
C LEU A 65 6.28 6.63 20.42
N GLU A 66 7.11 6.15 19.48
CA GLU A 66 8.49 6.58 19.32
C GLU A 66 8.91 6.61 17.83
N PRO A 67 10.04 7.24 17.47
CA PRO A 67 10.49 7.32 16.08
C PRO A 67 10.58 5.97 15.35
N ALA A 68 11.00 4.92 16.06
CA ALA A 68 11.09 3.57 15.53
C ALA A 68 9.71 2.91 15.23
N ASP A 69 8.60 3.58 15.56
CA ASP A 69 7.23 3.15 15.22
C ASP A 69 6.71 3.78 13.91
N VAL A 70 7.46 4.72 13.33
CA VAL A 70 7.08 5.42 12.10
C VAL A 70 7.59 4.63 10.90
N LEU A 71 6.70 4.30 9.96
CA LEU A 71 7.06 3.61 8.72
C LEU A 71 7.65 4.62 7.74
N MET A 72 8.94 4.46 7.44
CA MET A 72 9.75 5.44 6.72
C MET A 72 10.20 4.98 5.34
N GLY A 73 10.07 3.69 5.03
CA GLY A 73 10.43 3.18 3.71
C GLY A 73 9.88 1.81 3.37
N LEU A 74 9.96 1.50 2.09
CA LEU A 74 9.67 0.20 1.51
C LEU A 74 10.83 -0.14 0.57
N PHE A 75 11.43 -1.31 0.78
CA PHE A 75 12.44 -1.87 -0.10
C PHE A 75 11.87 -3.09 -0.82
N PHE A 76 12.30 -3.32 -2.05
CA PHE A 76 11.90 -4.47 -2.86
C PHE A 76 12.92 -4.69 -3.97
N SER A 77 12.92 -5.87 -4.57
CA SER A 77 13.65 -6.16 -5.79
C SER A 77 12.70 -6.14 -6.99
N LEU A 78 13.18 -5.63 -8.13
CA LEU A 78 12.46 -5.73 -9.39
C LEU A 78 13.44 -5.82 -10.56
N ASP A 79 13.43 -6.96 -11.24
CA ASP A 79 14.22 -7.17 -12.46
C ASP A 79 13.45 -6.81 -13.73
N GLY A 80 14.20 -6.59 -14.82
CA GLY A 80 13.62 -6.48 -16.17
C GLY A 80 12.98 -5.13 -16.53
N ALA A 81 12.99 -4.15 -15.61
CA ALA A 81 12.45 -2.83 -15.88
C ALA A 81 13.21 -1.67 -15.23
N THR A 82 13.05 -0.50 -15.84
CA THR A 82 13.49 0.77 -15.26
C THR A 82 12.26 1.52 -14.78
N LEU A 83 12.21 1.88 -13.50
CA LEU A 83 11.13 2.68 -12.94
C LEU A 83 11.50 4.16 -12.92
N THR A 84 10.51 5.04 -13.03
CA THR A 84 10.66 6.48 -12.93
C THR A 84 9.55 7.06 -12.05
N PRO A 85 9.86 7.91 -11.07
CA PRO A 85 8.88 8.56 -10.20
C PRO A 85 7.86 9.39 -10.98
N VAL A 86 6.57 9.13 -10.77
CA VAL A 86 5.46 9.89 -11.40
C VAL A 86 4.67 10.68 -10.36
N SER A 87 4.33 10.08 -9.23
CA SER A 87 3.64 10.78 -8.15
C SER A 87 3.77 10.07 -6.81
N ALA A 88 3.69 10.84 -5.73
CA ALA A 88 3.38 10.33 -4.39
C ALA A 88 2.26 11.18 -3.80
N VAL A 89 1.15 10.52 -3.45
CA VAL A 89 -0.05 11.17 -2.92
C VAL A 89 -0.58 10.43 -1.69
N LEU A 90 -1.28 11.14 -0.82
CA LEU A 90 -2.02 10.53 0.29
C LEU A 90 -2.95 9.43 -0.23
N GLY A 91 -2.94 8.28 0.45
CA GLY A 91 -3.91 7.22 0.18
C GLY A 91 -5.33 7.58 0.60
N GLY A 92 -6.29 6.71 0.26
CA GLY A 92 -7.69 6.91 0.60
C GLY A 92 -7.87 7.07 2.13
N SER A 93 -8.59 8.12 2.54
CA SER A 93 -8.82 8.47 3.94
C SER A 93 -7.59 8.88 4.75
N SER A 94 -6.41 8.99 4.13
CA SER A 94 -5.18 9.46 4.77
C SER A 94 -5.19 10.98 4.94
N ILE A 95 -4.54 11.47 5.99
CA ILE A 95 -4.38 12.90 6.29
C ILE A 95 -2.95 13.20 6.73
N VAL A 96 -2.55 14.47 6.68
CA VAL A 96 -1.31 14.93 7.31
C VAL A 96 -1.64 15.41 8.73
N LEU A 97 -0.92 14.86 9.71
CA LEU A 97 -0.92 15.34 11.09
C LEU A 97 0.12 16.45 11.24
N TYR A 98 -0.20 17.47 12.04
CA TYR A 98 0.69 18.58 12.41
C TYR A 98 1.14 19.49 11.26
N ASP A 99 0.59 19.30 10.07
CA ASP A 99 0.71 20.17 8.89
C ASP A 99 -0.48 19.89 7.95
N SER A 100 -0.43 20.34 6.70
CA SER A 100 -1.45 20.14 5.68
C SER A 100 -0.83 19.79 4.33
N ALA A 101 -1.43 18.82 3.62
CA ALA A 101 -1.06 18.55 2.24
C ALA A 101 -1.74 19.55 1.28
N PRO A 102 -1.08 19.91 0.17
CA PRO A 102 -1.71 20.64 -0.94
C PRO A 102 -2.94 19.91 -1.51
N ALA A 103 -3.72 20.63 -2.33
CA ALA A 103 -4.85 20.03 -3.06
C ALA A 103 -4.40 18.79 -3.85
N GLY A 104 -5.19 17.72 -3.78
CA GLY A 104 -4.84 16.42 -4.36
C GLY A 104 -3.95 15.54 -3.48
N GLY A 105 -3.60 16.00 -2.27
CA GLY A 105 -2.85 15.19 -1.30
C GLY A 105 -1.41 14.92 -1.72
N VAL A 106 -0.79 15.81 -2.50
CA VAL A 106 0.55 15.61 -3.05
C VAL A 106 1.60 15.72 -1.94
N VAL A 107 2.35 14.64 -1.72
CA VAL A 107 3.43 14.53 -0.71
C VAL A 107 4.78 14.17 -1.33
N GLY A 108 4.89 14.21 -2.66
CA GLY A 108 6.10 13.80 -3.39
C GLY A 108 7.37 14.60 -3.09
N GLY A 109 7.24 15.83 -2.59
CA GLY A 109 8.38 16.62 -2.14
C GLY A 109 9.10 16.07 -0.90
N GLU A 110 8.51 15.07 -0.24
CA GLU A 110 9.00 14.47 1.02
C GLU A 110 9.38 13.00 0.86
N TRP A 111 9.31 12.46 -0.36
CA TRP A 111 9.62 11.07 -0.66
C TRP A 111 10.60 10.98 -1.82
N ALA A 112 11.45 9.96 -1.76
CA ALA A 112 12.40 9.64 -2.80
C ALA A 112 12.23 8.19 -3.22
N TYR A 113 12.52 7.92 -4.49
CA TYR A 113 12.72 6.59 -5.05
C TYR A 113 14.19 6.42 -5.45
N ALA A 114 14.73 5.23 -5.28
CA ALA A 114 16.06 4.86 -5.76
C ALA A 114 16.06 3.44 -6.31
N SER A 115 16.98 3.20 -7.25
CA SER A 115 17.22 1.92 -7.92
C SER A 115 18.71 1.61 -7.92
N GLY A 116 19.09 0.33 -7.95
CA GLY A 116 20.48 -0.09 -7.87
C GLY A 116 21.10 0.18 -6.50
N ILE A 117 20.27 0.22 -5.47
CA ILE A 117 20.69 0.36 -4.07
C ILE A 117 21.03 -1.01 -3.47
N ASN A 118 21.68 -1.02 -2.31
CA ASN A 118 21.88 -2.23 -1.52
C ASN A 118 21.13 -2.07 -0.20
N ALA A 119 19.84 -2.38 -0.22
CA ALA A 119 18.95 -2.24 0.92
C ALA A 119 18.80 -3.56 1.69
N PRO A 120 18.21 -3.56 2.91
CA PRO A 120 17.93 -4.77 3.66
C PRO A 120 17.19 -5.83 2.83
N GLY A 121 17.62 -7.09 2.97
CA GLY A 121 17.08 -8.21 2.18
C GLY A 121 17.64 -8.30 0.77
N ASP A 122 18.78 -7.65 0.49
CA ASP A 122 19.39 -7.56 -0.85
C ASP A 122 18.50 -6.84 -1.90
N ALA A 123 17.52 -6.08 -1.42
CA ALA A 123 16.61 -5.30 -2.26
C ALA A 123 17.35 -4.21 -3.05
N ASP A 124 17.02 -4.10 -4.33
CA ASP A 124 17.68 -3.19 -5.27
C ASP A 124 16.85 -1.95 -5.63
N GLN A 125 15.59 -1.89 -5.19
CA GLN A 125 14.68 -0.76 -5.29
C GLN A 125 14.25 -0.26 -3.91
N GLY A 126 13.89 1.01 -3.82
CA GLY A 126 13.25 1.53 -2.61
C GLY A 126 12.47 2.81 -2.82
N VAL A 127 11.50 3.03 -1.94
CA VAL A 127 10.89 4.34 -1.69
C VAL A 127 11.05 4.69 -0.21
N GLY A 128 11.42 5.94 0.09
CA GLY A 128 11.69 6.36 1.46
C GLY A 128 11.47 7.85 1.70
N ALA A 129 11.06 8.18 2.93
CA ALA A 129 10.98 9.54 3.46
C ALA A 129 12.22 9.94 4.26
N ALA A 130 13.09 8.97 4.60
CA ALA A 130 14.41 9.19 5.18
C ALA A 130 15.51 8.81 4.19
N GLY A 131 16.71 9.36 4.42
CA GLY A 131 17.85 9.24 3.51
C GLY A 131 18.47 7.85 3.52
N PHE A 132 18.65 7.25 4.71
CA PHE A 132 19.29 5.94 4.90
C PHE A 132 20.69 5.77 4.25
N ASP A 133 21.34 6.86 3.84
CA ASP A 133 22.47 6.87 2.90
C ASP A 133 22.20 6.13 1.56
N LEU A 134 20.92 5.85 1.25
CA LEU A 134 20.45 5.21 0.02
C LEU A 134 19.72 6.20 -0.90
N PHE A 135 19.09 7.21 -0.33
CA PHE A 135 18.29 8.20 -1.03
C PHE A 135 18.97 9.58 -0.99
N GLY A 136 18.92 10.28 -2.13
CA GLY A 136 19.39 11.66 -2.25
C GLY A 136 18.29 12.67 -1.90
N SER A 137 17.93 13.51 -2.87
CA SER A 137 16.79 14.42 -2.74
C SER A 137 15.48 13.73 -3.07
N ALA A 138 14.37 14.25 -2.54
CA ALA A 138 13.03 13.90 -3.02
C ALA A 138 12.96 14.06 -4.55
N ASN A 139 12.34 13.10 -5.22
CA ASN A 139 12.31 13.02 -6.68
C ASN A 139 10.94 12.63 -7.25
N PHE A 140 9.92 12.52 -6.40
CA PHE A 140 8.53 12.55 -6.85
C PHE A 140 8.09 14.01 -7.07
N PRO A 141 7.22 14.28 -8.06
CA PRO A 141 6.68 15.63 -8.24
C PRO A 141 5.95 16.15 -7.01
N GLY A 142 6.25 17.39 -6.61
CA GLY A 142 5.67 18.05 -5.45
C GLY A 142 6.57 19.19 -4.94
N SER A 143 6.00 20.12 -4.19
CA SER A 143 6.79 21.10 -3.43
C SER A 143 7.35 20.46 -2.16
N ASN A 144 8.51 20.92 -1.71
CA ASN A 144 8.98 20.68 -0.35
C ASN A 144 8.01 21.33 0.65
N LEU A 145 7.45 20.51 1.53
CA LEU A 145 6.44 20.84 2.51
C LEU A 145 7.05 21.16 3.89
N PHE A 146 8.16 20.51 4.27
CA PHE A 146 8.78 20.72 5.59
C PHE A 146 10.02 21.63 5.58
N GLY A 147 10.42 22.11 4.40
CA GLY A 147 11.54 23.05 4.21
C GLY A 147 12.93 22.41 4.34
N GLN A 148 13.02 21.12 4.68
CA GLN A 148 14.28 20.39 4.71
C GLN A 148 14.75 20.05 3.31
N THR A 149 16.05 20.18 3.03
CA THR A 149 16.57 19.84 1.71
C THR A 149 16.80 18.33 1.62
N GLY A 150 16.00 17.65 0.82
CA GLY A 150 16.06 16.20 0.60
C GLY A 150 15.22 15.38 1.59
N VAL A 151 15.27 14.06 1.45
CA VAL A 151 14.58 13.13 2.36
C VAL A 151 15.42 12.91 3.60
N GLN A 152 15.27 13.78 4.61
CA GLN A 152 16.03 13.67 5.85
C GLN A 152 15.13 13.79 7.07
N GLY A 153 15.42 12.97 8.08
CA GLY A 153 14.63 12.90 9.30
C GLY A 153 13.33 12.10 9.14
N MET A 154 12.40 12.33 10.08
CA MET A 154 11.17 11.52 10.23
C MET A 154 9.90 12.18 9.70
N ALA A 155 10.01 13.42 9.20
CA ALA A 155 8.86 14.17 8.71
C ALA A 155 8.23 13.44 7.52
N TYR A 156 6.90 13.49 7.46
CA TYR A 156 6.07 12.83 6.45
C TYR A 156 6.20 11.29 6.38
N GLY A 157 6.84 10.68 7.37
CA GLY A 157 6.72 9.25 7.64
C GLY A 157 5.28 8.82 7.90
N ILE A 158 5.00 7.53 7.70
CA ILE A 158 3.66 6.97 7.80
C ILE A 158 3.42 6.44 9.21
N VAL A 159 2.47 7.06 9.91
CA VAL A 159 1.99 6.60 11.21
C VAL A 159 0.70 5.80 11.05
N PRO A 160 0.38 4.92 12.02
CA PRO A 160 -0.82 4.10 11.95
C PRO A 160 -2.10 4.95 11.90
N ALA A 161 -3.23 4.36 11.49
CA ALA A 161 -4.51 5.06 11.45
C ALA A 161 -4.97 5.60 12.83
N SER A 162 -4.45 5.04 13.93
CA SER A 162 -4.64 5.53 15.29
C SER A 162 -3.79 6.77 15.65
N GLY A 163 -2.89 7.19 14.75
CA GLY A 163 -2.07 8.41 14.88
C GLY A 163 -0.89 8.23 15.83
N THR A 164 -0.59 9.27 16.61
CA THR A 164 0.58 9.36 17.50
C THR A 164 0.20 9.67 18.95
N THR A 165 -1.08 9.52 19.30
CA THR A 165 -1.59 9.88 20.63
C THR A 165 -0.86 9.10 21.73
N GLY A 166 -0.29 9.81 22.70
CA GLY A 166 0.46 9.22 23.81
C GLY A 166 1.94 8.98 23.52
N GLY A 167 2.41 9.33 22.32
CA GLY A 167 3.81 9.18 21.94
C GLY A 167 4.74 10.27 22.47
N ASN A 168 6.04 9.97 22.39
CA ASN A 168 7.14 10.85 22.77
C ASN A 168 7.16 12.13 21.91
N ALA A 169 7.82 13.18 22.42
CA ALA A 169 7.88 14.49 21.75
C ALA A 169 8.28 14.47 20.25
N PRO A 170 9.16 13.58 19.76
CA PRO A 170 9.46 13.50 18.33
C PRO A 170 8.27 13.11 17.44
N VAL A 171 7.31 12.32 17.97
CA VAL A 171 6.11 11.85 17.25
C VAL A 171 4.84 12.64 17.60
N THR A 172 4.86 13.44 18.67
CA THR A 172 3.74 14.31 19.10
C THR A 172 4.04 15.81 18.99
N GLY A 173 5.09 16.17 18.25
CA GLY A 173 5.67 17.52 18.22
C GLY A 173 5.73 18.15 16.81
N PRO A 174 6.87 18.76 16.43
CA PRO A 174 6.96 19.63 15.25
C PRO A 174 6.99 18.89 13.91
N ASN A 175 7.13 17.56 13.93
CA ASN A 175 7.25 16.78 12.71
C ASN A 175 5.84 16.47 12.16
N PRO A 176 5.56 16.80 10.89
CA PRO A 176 4.36 16.33 10.25
C PRO A 176 4.44 14.84 9.96
N PHE A 177 3.31 14.15 9.98
CA PHE A 177 3.22 12.72 9.66
C PHE A 177 2.05 12.44 8.74
N ILE A 178 2.18 11.41 7.90
CA ILE A 178 1.08 10.90 7.11
C ILE A 178 0.37 9.82 7.93
N GLN A 179 -0.89 10.04 8.26
CA GLN A 179 -1.71 9.02 8.90
C GLN A 179 -2.23 8.04 7.85
N ASN A 180 -2.09 6.74 8.12
CA ASN A 180 -2.59 5.60 7.34
C ASN A 180 -1.69 5.18 6.16
N SER A 181 -1.72 5.87 5.02
CA SER A 181 -1.06 5.39 3.80
C SER A 181 -0.67 6.45 2.77
N VAL A 182 0.29 6.08 1.91
CA VAL A 182 0.74 6.82 0.72
C VAL A 182 0.63 5.92 -0.51
N VAL A 183 0.22 6.49 -1.63
CA VAL A 183 0.20 5.84 -2.94
C VAL A 183 1.29 6.43 -3.80
N PHE A 184 2.26 5.60 -4.16
CA PHE A 184 3.31 5.91 -5.11
C PHE A 184 2.91 5.42 -6.50
N THR A 185 3.22 6.21 -7.52
CA THR A 185 3.14 5.79 -8.92
C THR A 185 4.50 5.94 -9.54
N LEU A 186 4.98 4.84 -10.11
CA LEU A 186 6.23 4.72 -10.82
C LEU A 186 5.89 4.28 -12.23
N SER A 187 6.26 5.06 -13.25
CA SER A 187 6.17 4.58 -14.63
C SER A 187 7.30 3.60 -14.90
N PHE A 188 7.08 2.57 -15.69
CA PHE A 188 8.11 1.62 -16.07
C PHE A 188 8.26 1.45 -17.58
N THR A 189 9.49 1.20 -17.99
CA THR A 189 9.84 0.69 -19.32
C THR A 189 10.48 -0.68 -19.18
N GLY A 190 10.03 -1.66 -19.96
CA GLY A 190 10.41 -3.07 -19.85
C GLY A 190 9.19 -3.95 -19.71
N ASP A 191 9.42 -5.25 -19.49
CA ASP A 191 8.38 -6.23 -19.21
C ASP A 191 8.35 -6.46 -17.71
N VAL A 192 7.26 -6.04 -17.06
CA VAL A 192 7.03 -6.22 -15.61
C VAL A 192 5.77 -7.02 -15.40
N THR A 193 5.87 -8.03 -14.56
CA THR A 193 4.75 -8.72 -13.95
C THR A 193 4.81 -8.58 -12.43
N LEU A 194 3.70 -8.84 -11.75
CA LEU A 194 3.66 -8.79 -10.29
C LEU A 194 4.48 -9.92 -9.64
N ASP A 195 4.74 -10.99 -10.38
CA ASP A 195 5.55 -12.13 -9.92
C ASP A 195 7.06 -11.80 -9.90
N ASP A 196 7.47 -10.73 -10.58
CA ASP A 196 8.87 -10.26 -10.62
C ASP A 196 9.27 -9.45 -9.38
N ILE A 197 8.31 -9.14 -8.50
CA ILE A 197 8.55 -8.37 -7.27
C ILE A 197 8.96 -9.33 -6.16
N SER A 198 10.16 -9.15 -5.60
CA SER A 198 10.68 -9.95 -4.49
C SER A 198 11.30 -9.09 -3.38
N ASP A 199 11.81 -9.75 -2.33
CA ASP A 199 12.62 -9.15 -1.26
C ASP A 199 11.99 -7.92 -0.61
N VAL A 200 10.65 -7.93 -0.53
CA VAL A 200 9.89 -6.83 0.02
C VAL A 200 10.16 -6.71 1.51
N SER A 201 10.55 -5.54 1.98
CA SER A 201 10.72 -5.25 3.41
C SER A 201 10.28 -3.84 3.78
N PHE A 202 9.83 -3.67 5.03
CA PHE A 202 9.29 -2.43 5.55
C PHE A 202 10.27 -1.81 6.54
N GLN A 203 10.76 -0.61 6.23
CA GLN A 203 11.72 0.09 7.08
C GLN A 203 10.99 1.06 8.02
N TYR A 204 11.25 0.90 9.31
CA TYR A 204 10.80 1.82 10.34
C TYR A 204 11.95 2.68 10.83
N GLY A 205 11.62 3.89 11.27
CA GLY A 205 12.60 4.86 11.74
C GLY A 205 13.49 5.42 10.62
N THR A 206 14.47 6.21 11.00
CA THR A 206 15.35 6.99 10.11
C THR A 206 16.72 6.36 9.84
N ASP A 207 17.02 5.21 10.45
CA ASP A 207 18.27 4.46 10.29
C ASP A 207 18.00 3.02 9.84
N LEU A 208 18.88 2.42 9.03
CA LEU A 208 18.74 1.03 8.59
C LEU A 208 18.97 -0.01 9.70
N CYS A 209 19.53 0.41 10.84
CA CYS A 209 19.66 -0.41 12.03
C CYS A 209 18.38 -0.43 12.90
N GLU A 210 17.40 0.42 12.59
CA GLU A 210 16.06 0.38 13.19
C GLU A 210 15.22 -0.76 12.55
N PRO A 211 14.05 -1.10 13.12
CA PRO A 211 13.31 -2.29 12.70
C PRO A 211 13.03 -2.32 11.20
N ASN A 212 13.53 -3.38 10.56
CA ASN A 212 13.18 -3.75 9.20
C ASN A 212 12.38 -5.06 9.25
N LEU A 213 11.17 -5.05 8.68
CA LEU A 213 10.28 -6.20 8.71
C LEU A 213 10.21 -6.85 7.32
N PRO A 214 10.70 -8.08 7.13
CA PRO A 214 10.51 -8.81 5.89
C PRO A 214 9.03 -9.06 5.60
N GLY A 215 8.60 -8.71 4.40
CA GLY A 215 7.25 -8.89 3.91
C GLY A 215 7.00 -10.34 3.49
N THR A 216 5.77 -10.79 3.72
CA THR A 216 5.28 -12.06 3.18
C THR A 216 4.09 -11.80 2.28
N VAL A 217 4.02 -12.54 1.16
CA VAL A 217 2.90 -12.46 0.23
C VAL A 217 1.62 -12.87 0.95
N VAL A 218 0.61 -12.02 0.88
CA VAL A 218 -0.75 -12.33 1.33
C VAL A 218 -1.46 -13.03 0.16
N PRO A 219 -1.89 -14.30 0.32
CA PRO A 219 -2.64 -14.98 -0.73
C PRO A 219 -3.91 -14.20 -1.07
N GLU A 220 -4.22 -14.07 -2.37
CA GLU A 220 -5.45 -13.42 -2.82
C GLU A 220 -6.65 -13.98 -2.05
N PRO A 221 -7.58 -13.13 -1.56
CA PRO A 221 -8.74 -13.61 -0.83
C PRO A 221 -9.52 -14.63 -1.67
N ALA A 222 -9.91 -15.76 -1.06
CA ALA A 222 -10.71 -16.83 -1.68
C ALA A 222 -12.04 -16.36 -2.30
N SER A 223 -12.39 -15.08 -2.15
CA SER A 223 -13.40 -14.32 -2.87
C SER A 223 -13.37 -14.55 -4.38
N LEU A 224 -12.21 -14.65 -5.03
CA LEU A 224 -12.13 -14.96 -6.47
C LEU A 224 -12.56 -16.39 -6.77
N SER A 225 -12.16 -17.34 -5.93
CA SER A 225 -12.64 -18.72 -6.00
C SER A 225 -14.17 -18.79 -5.79
N LEU A 226 -14.71 -18.02 -4.84
CA LEU A 226 -16.15 -17.94 -4.58
C LEU A 226 -16.91 -17.28 -5.73
N LEU A 227 -16.35 -16.27 -6.39
CA LEU A 227 -16.93 -15.67 -7.59
C LEU A 227 -16.95 -16.67 -8.75
N GLY A 228 -15.84 -17.39 -8.98
CA GLY A 228 -15.75 -18.45 -9.98
C GLY A 228 -16.77 -19.56 -9.74
N ILE A 229 -16.89 -20.03 -8.49
CA ILE A 229 -17.90 -21.03 -8.09
C ILE A 229 -19.31 -20.46 -8.28
N GLY A 230 -19.56 -19.21 -7.90
CA GLY A 230 -20.84 -18.54 -8.08
C GLY A 230 -21.28 -18.48 -9.55
N ILE A 231 -20.37 -18.12 -10.46
CA ILE A 231 -20.61 -18.09 -11.91
C ILE A 231 -20.87 -19.51 -12.44
N ALA A 232 -20.07 -20.49 -12.05
CA ALA A 232 -20.23 -21.88 -12.46
C ALA A 232 -21.60 -22.45 -12.02
N LEU A 233 -22.01 -22.22 -10.77
CA LEU A 233 -23.31 -22.63 -10.25
C LEU A 233 -24.48 -21.95 -11.00
N MET A 234 -24.34 -20.67 -11.36
CA MET A 234 -25.34 -19.95 -12.18
C MET A 234 -25.43 -20.51 -13.61
N ALA A 235 -24.29 -20.86 -14.22
CA ALA A 235 -24.24 -21.46 -15.55
C ALA A 235 -24.89 -22.86 -15.56
N MET A 236 -24.56 -23.72 -14.57
CA MET A 236 -25.16 -25.05 -14.44
C MET A 236 -26.67 -24.99 -14.24
N ARG A 237 -27.17 -24.04 -13.43
CA ARG A 237 -28.62 -23.81 -13.27
C ARG A 237 -29.33 -23.44 -14.57
N ARG A 238 -28.67 -22.70 -15.48
CA ARG A 238 -29.24 -22.33 -16.78
C ARG A 238 -29.30 -23.52 -17.74
N VAL A 239 -28.30 -24.40 -17.71
CA VAL A 239 -28.27 -25.62 -18.53
C VAL A 239 -29.37 -26.60 -18.10
N LEU A 240 -29.53 -26.80 -16.79
CA LEU A 240 -30.58 -27.70 -16.24
C LEU A 240 -32.01 -27.23 -16.58
N LYS A 241 -32.24 -25.92 -16.71
CA LYS A 241 -33.57 -25.40 -17.12
C LYS A 241 -33.89 -25.60 -18.60
N LYS A 242 -32.89 -25.77 -19.48
CA LYS A 242 -33.11 -25.98 -20.92
C LYS A 242 -33.38 -27.43 -21.30
N GLY A 243 -33.07 -28.40 -20.42
CA GLY A 243 -33.28 -29.84 -20.68
C GLY A 243 -34.64 -30.40 -20.23
N GLY A 244 -35.55 -29.55 -19.71
CA GLY A 244 -36.80 -29.98 -19.07
C GLY A 244 -38.08 -29.93 -19.93
N THR A 245 -37.97 -29.76 -21.24
CA THR A 245 -39.12 -29.81 -22.16
C THR A 245 -38.94 -30.92 -23.18
N ASN A 246 -39.51 -32.09 -22.87
CA ASN A 246 -39.97 -33.11 -23.80
C ASN A 246 -41.27 -33.69 -23.24
#